data_AF-A0A1B1CKV2-F1
#
_entry.id   AF-A0A1B1CKV2-F1
#
_cell.length_a   1.000
_cell.length_b   1.000
_cell.length_c   1.000
_cell.angle_alpha   90.00
_cell.angle_beta   90.00
_cell.angle_gamma   90.00
#
_symmetry.space_group_name_H-M   'P 1'
#
loop_
_entity.id
_entity.type
_entity.pdbx_description
1 polymer ?
#
loop_
_entity_poly.entity_id
_entity_poly.type
_entity_poly.pdbx_seq_one_letter_code
_entity_poly.pdbx_strand_id
1 'polypeptide(L)'
;MARSRGNARVLAYLLETWEQNVLGNTSADEITVEEIIAQRCQKIFDDLHVAGWSERDVREFFAGISLLPPPIPLDELANALGWSDSQVRSAASDLAPMLEVSSHGAIFRDEPTETYIHETYSKSADAQQAIAQRLQESQSSSAYAAEALPHFLVIINDSDRAFALADSQDFPESVQSDFGKRRLILARLDAAFRLAVKSGNLDRVLELTMRLAQVASANAKGDQFVRRSAALAAMLGGRDAYRRLFNDRSGWRGARSARLTVANCFADEADEAALQASRTIGWINWHVEQREDDQPNPDGPTASDFAAVIFQAVTEGQYEVADRNLARWSLGFGLLPVSWTRG
;
A
#
# COMPACT_ATOMS: atom_id res chain seq x y z
N MET A 1 36.01 -19.92 -3.10
CA MET A 1 35.84 -18.90 -4.17
C MET A 1 35.27 -19.48 -5.46
N ALA A 2 35.74 -20.64 -5.95
CA ALA A 2 35.23 -21.23 -7.20
C ALA A 2 33.71 -21.51 -7.19
N ARG A 3 33.17 -22.05 -6.08
CA ARG A 3 31.74 -22.40 -5.96
C ARG A 3 30.77 -21.21 -5.94
N SER A 4 31.24 -20.03 -5.54
CA SER A 4 30.41 -18.84 -5.35
C SER A 4 30.44 -17.85 -6.52
N ARG A 5 31.40 -17.99 -7.44
CA ARG A 5 31.70 -17.04 -8.56
C ARG A 5 31.68 -15.54 -8.20
N GLY A 6 31.94 -15.18 -6.94
CA GLY A 6 31.94 -13.79 -6.49
C GLY A 6 30.57 -13.25 -6.06
N ASN A 7 29.53 -14.09 -6.00
CA ASN A 7 28.25 -13.70 -5.40
C ASN A 7 28.38 -13.61 -3.88
N ALA A 8 28.24 -12.40 -3.34
CA ALA A 8 28.38 -12.12 -1.92
C ALA A 8 27.37 -12.88 -1.04
N ARG A 9 26.15 -13.12 -1.53
CA ARG A 9 25.11 -13.88 -0.78
C ARG A 9 25.48 -15.36 -0.69
N VAL A 10 25.98 -15.94 -1.79
CA VAL A 10 26.48 -17.32 -1.81
C VAL A 10 27.67 -17.47 -0.86
N LEU A 11 28.58 -16.51 -0.84
CA LEU A 11 29.71 -16.48 0.08
C LEU A 11 29.28 -16.43 1.56
N ALA A 12 28.33 -15.56 1.90
CA ALA A 12 27.80 -15.45 3.26
C ALA A 12 27.17 -16.77 3.73
N TYR A 13 26.38 -17.42 2.88
CA TYR A 13 25.79 -18.72 3.20
C TYR A 13 26.82 -19.84 3.34
N LEU A 14 27.82 -19.90 2.46
CA LEU A 14 28.88 -20.90 2.54
C LEU A 14 29.73 -20.74 3.81
N LEU A 15 29.83 -19.51 4.36
CA LEU A 15 30.45 -19.26 5.66
C LEU A 15 29.57 -19.80 6.80
N GLU A 16 28.25 -19.60 6.75
CA GLU A 16 27.31 -20.11 7.76
C GLU A 16 27.14 -21.64 7.72
N THR A 17 27.30 -22.26 6.54
CA THR A 17 27.12 -23.72 6.32
C THR A 17 28.43 -24.42 5.97
N TRP A 18 29.56 -23.89 6.45
CA TRP A 18 30.90 -24.35 6.10
C TRP A 18 31.10 -25.86 6.30
N GLU A 19 30.60 -26.42 7.41
CA GLU A 19 30.75 -27.85 7.71
C GLU A 19 30.02 -28.76 6.72
N GLN A 20 28.80 -28.41 6.32
CA GLN A 20 28.00 -29.21 5.37
C GLN A 20 28.40 -28.98 3.91
N ASN A 21 28.59 -27.72 3.52
CA ASN A 21 28.70 -27.34 2.12
C ASN A 21 30.14 -27.08 1.66
N VAL A 22 31.12 -27.04 2.57
CA VAL A 22 32.53 -26.82 2.21
C VAL A 22 33.43 -27.97 2.70
N LEU A 23 33.24 -28.46 3.93
CA LEU A 23 34.02 -29.59 4.46
C LEU A 23 33.41 -30.96 4.13
N GLY A 24 32.08 -31.08 4.19
CA GLY A 24 31.36 -32.35 4.00
C GLY A 24 31.06 -32.75 2.56
N ASN A 25 31.24 -31.84 1.60
CA ASN A 25 30.89 -32.07 0.19
C ASN A 25 32.13 -31.90 -0.71
N THR A 26 32.65 -33.00 -1.27
CA THR A 26 33.86 -33.06 -2.11
C THR A 26 33.63 -32.61 -3.56
N SER A 27 32.39 -32.30 -3.95
CA SER A 27 32.09 -31.77 -5.28
C SER A 27 32.51 -30.30 -5.43
N ALA A 28 33.17 -29.99 -6.55
CA ALA A 28 33.53 -28.63 -6.95
C ALA A 28 32.38 -27.87 -7.65
N ASP A 29 31.17 -28.45 -7.69
CA ASP A 29 30.04 -27.88 -8.42
C ASP A 29 29.58 -26.54 -7.85
N GLU A 30 29.21 -25.65 -8.77
CA GLU A 30 28.68 -24.32 -8.51
C GLU A 30 27.40 -24.41 -7.69
N ILE A 31 27.26 -23.57 -6.66
CA ILE A 31 26.03 -23.46 -5.88
C ILE A 31 25.38 -22.13 -6.25
N THR A 32 24.16 -22.20 -6.75
CA THR A 32 23.35 -21.06 -7.14
C THR A 32 22.66 -20.41 -5.92
N VAL A 33 22.16 -19.19 -6.08
CA VAL A 33 21.43 -18.50 -4.99
C VAL A 33 20.13 -19.25 -4.69
N GLU A 34 19.49 -19.79 -5.71
CA GLU A 34 18.25 -20.55 -5.67
C GLU A 34 18.43 -21.85 -4.88
N GLU A 35 19.52 -22.58 -5.09
CA GLU A 35 19.84 -23.79 -4.31
C GLU A 35 20.08 -23.48 -2.83
N ILE A 36 20.66 -22.32 -2.50
CA ILE A 36 20.87 -21.89 -1.11
C ILE A 36 19.54 -21.61 -0.43
N ILE A 37 18.66 -20.87 -1.11
CA ILE A 37 17.33 -20.57 -0.58
C ILE A 37 16.57 -21.88 -0.39
N ALA A 38 16.62 -22.79 -1.36
CA ALA A 38 16.00 -24.11 -1.25
C ALA A 38 16.55 -24.91 -0.05
N GLN A 39 17.87 -24.94 0.14
CA GLN A 39 18.48 -25.64 1.29
C GLN A 39 18.12 -25.01 2.64
N ARG A 40 18.12 -23.67 2.72
CA ARG A 40 17.68 -22.96 3.94
C ARG A 40 16.22 -23.26 4.25
N CYS A 41 15.36 -23.20 3.23
CA CYS A 41 13.96 -23.55 3.39
C CYS A 41 13.81 -25.00 3.83
N GLN A 42 14.51 -25.95 3.19
CA GLN A 42 14.49 -27.38 3.58
C GLN A 42 14.90 -27.60 5.02
N LYS A 43 15.97 -26.94 5.48
CA LYS A 43 16.37 -27.01 6.88
C LYS A 43 15.26 -26.54 7.82
N ILE A 44 14.57 -25.46 7.46
CA ILE A 44 13.45 -24.93 8.26
C ILE A 44 12.27 -25.91 8.22
N PHE A 45 12.00 -26.57 7.09
CA PHE A 45 11.01 -27.66 7.01
C PHE A 45 11.35 -28.81 7.96
N ASP A 46 12.61 -29.24 7.98
CA ASP A 46 13.08 -30.30 8.86
C ASP A 46 12.95 -29.89 10.34
N ASP A 47 13.31 -28.65 10.68
CA ASP A 47 13.18 -28.09 12.03
C ASP A 47 11.71 -28.01 12.48
N LEU A 48 10.78 -27.63 11.59
CA LEU A 48 9.34 -27.64 11.88
C LEU A 48 8.80 -29.05 12.10
N HIS A 49 9.28 -30.02 11.33
CA HIS A 49 8.89 -31.42 11.52
C HIS A 49 9.35 -31.95 12.88
N VAL A 50 10.57 -31.59 13.31
CA VAL A 50 11.09 -31.89 14.65
C VAL A 50 10.26 -31.21 15.75
N ALA A 51 9.77 -29.99 15.50
CA ALA A 51 8.87 -29.28 16.41
C ALA A 51 7.44 -29.89 16.47
N GLY A 52 7.14 -30.90 15.66
CA GLY A 52 5.89 -31.67 15.70
C GLY A 52 4.85 -31.22 14.67
N TRP A 53 5.21 -30.35 13.72
CA TRP A 53 4.31 -29.93 12.65
C TRP A 53 4.15 -31.03 11.60
N SER A 54 2.90 -31.30 11.19
CA SER A 54 2.64 -32.20 10.07
C SER A 54 2.98 -31.51 8.75
N GLU A 55 3.39 -32.29 7.75
CA GLU A 55 3.68 -31.75 6.41
C GLU A 55 2.47 -31.00 5.81
N ARG A 56 1.26 -31.47 6.13
CA ARG A 56 0.02 -30.81 5.73
C ARG A 56 -0.10 -29.42 6.37
N ASP A 57 0.11 -29.30 7.67
CA ASP A 57 -0.04 -28.03 8.38
C ASP A 57 0.97 -27.00 7.86
N VAL A 58 2.21 -27.44 7.64
CA VAL A 58 3.25 -26.57 7.10
C VAL A 58 2.89 -26.08 5.69
N ARG A 59 2.38 -26.97 4.82
CA ARG A 59 1.93 -26.59 3.47
C ARG A 59 0.74 -25.63 3.50
N GLU A 60 -0.25 -25.88 4.36
CA GLU A 60 -1.41 -24.99 4.52
C GLU A 60 -0.97 -23.60 5.01
N PHE A 61 -0.10 -23.54 6.03
CA PHE A 61 0.44 -22.28 6.55
C PHE A 61 1.19 -21.50 5.47
N PHE A 62 2.07 -22.17 4.73
CA PHE A 62 2.83 -21.53 3.66
C PHE A 62 1.98 -21.10 2.47
N ALA A 63 0.95 -21.87 2.12
CA ALA A 63 -0.04 -21.43 1.13
C ALA A 63 -0.76 -20.17 1.62
N GLY A 64 -1.20 -20.13 2.89
CA GLY A 64 -1.85 -18.96 3.48
C GLY A 64 -0.96 -17.71 3.45
N ILE A 65 0.25 -17.81 3.98
CA ILE A 65 1.13 -16.65 4.12
C ILE A 65 1.72 -16.15 2.79
N SER A 66 1.79 -17.01 1.77
CA SER A 66 2.28 -16.61 0.43
C SER A 66 1.18 -16.02 -0.45
N LEU A 67 -0.07 -16.44 -0.29
CA LEU A 67 -1.18 -15.98 -1.14
C LEU A 67 -1.91 -14.75 -0.60
N LEU A 68 -1.76 -14.47 0.70
CA LEU A 68 -2.43 -13.37 1.37
C LEU A 68 -1.59 -12.07 1.32
N PRO A 69 -2.20 -10.89 1.11
CA PRO A 69 -1.46 -9.63 1.03
C PRO A 69 -0.80 -9.23 2.37
N PRO A 70 0.51 -8.97 2.41
CA PRO A 70 1.18 -8.49 3.63
C PRO A 70 0.84 -7.01 3.94
N PRO A 71 0.88 -6.60 5.23
CA PRO A 71 1.09 -7.42 6.42
C PRO A 71 -0.17 -8.21 6.81
N ILE A 72 0.02 -9.46 7.23
CA ILE A 72 -1.09 -10.40 7.52
C ILE A 72 -1.34 -10.45 9.03
N PRO A 73 -2.47 -9.93 9.56
CA PRO A 73 -2.80 -10.08 10.97
C PRO A 73 -2.93 -11.56 11.36
N LEU A 74 -2.45 -11.94 12.54
CA LEU A 74 -2.39 -13.36 12.93
C LEU A 74 -3.77 -13.98 13.15
N ASP A 75 -4.74 -13.19 13.60
CA ASP A 75 -6.16 -13.56 13.70
C ASP A 75 -6.78 -13.78 12.32
N GLU A 76 -6.43 -12.96 11.33
CA GLU A 76 -6.87 -13.13 9.95
C GLU A 76 -6.22 -14.36 9.30
N LEU A 77 -4.95 -14.64 9.61
CA LEU A 77 -4.27 -15.86 9.18
C LEU A 77 -4.91 -17.11 9.82
N ALA A 78 -5.28 -17.04 11.11
CA ALA A 78 -6.00 -18.11 11.79
C ALA A 78 -7.36 -18.39 11.14
N ASN A 79 -8.12 -17.34 10.83
CA ASN A 79 -9.38 -17.46 10.09
C ASN A 79 -9.16 -18.07 8.69
N ALA A 80 -8.17 -17.59 7.92
CA ALA A 80 -7.87 -18.10 6.59
C ALA A 80 -7.46 -19.58 6.59
N LEU A 81 -6.71 -20.02 7.60
CA LEU A 81 -6.27 -21.41 7.75
C LEU A 81 -7.31 -22.31 8.45
N GLY A 82 -8.30 -21.73 9.13
CA GLY A 82 -9.24 -22.46 9.97
C GLY A 82 -8.56 -23.03 11.23
N TRP A 83 -7.54 -22.35 11.73
CA TRP A 83 -6.74 -22.75 12.88
C TRP A 83 -7.13 -21.96 14.12
N SER A 84 -6.73 -22.44 15.30
CA SER A 84 -6.83 -21.64 16.52
C SER A 84 -5.78 -20.52 16.55
N ASP A 85 -6.08 -19.40 17.22
CA ASP A 85 -5.11 -18.32 17.43
C ASP A 85 -3.81 -18.82 18.07
N SER A 86 -3.90 -19.76 19.02
CA SER A 86 -2.74 -20.39 19.66
C SER A 86 -1.87 -21.15 18.67
N GLN A 87 -2.49 -21.87 17.73
CA GLN A 87 -1.77 -22.67 16.73
C GLN A 87 -1.05 -21.76 15.75
N VAL A 88 -1.70 -20.72 15.22
CA VAL A 88 -1.04 -19.76 14.31
C VAL A 88 0.09 -19.00 15.01
N ARG A 89 -0.10 -18.59 16.28
CA ARG A 89 0.96 -17.93 17.04
C ARG A 89 2.16 -18.85 17.28
N SER A 90 1.91 -20.14 17.55
CA SER A 90 2.99 -21.13 17.66
C SER A 90 3.71 -21.27 16.32
N ALA A 91 2.98 -21.44 15.21
CA ALA A 91 3.58 -21.55 13.88
C ALA A 91 4.41 -20.31 13.52
N ALA A 92 3.88 -19.12 13.75
CA ALA A 92 4.58 -17.87 13.49
C ALA A 92 5.83 -17.69 14.37
N SER A 93 5.82 -18.21 15.60
CA SER A 93 6.97 -18.23 16.50
C SER A 93 8.06 -19.19 16.02
N ASP A 94 7.68 -20.40 15.62
CA ASP A 94 8.61 -21.40 15.10
C ASP A 94 9.21 -20.97 13.75
N LEU A 95 8.45 -20.20 12.97
CA LEU A 95 8.85 -19.60 11.69
C LEU A 95 9.44 -18.19 11.80
N ALA A 96 9.67 -17.67 13.02
CA ALA A 96 10.26 -16.35 13.24
C ALA A 96 11.62 -16.10 12.54
N PRO A 97 12.44 -17.12 12.19
CA PRO A 97 13.62 -16.91 11.34
C PRO A 97 13.28 -16.44 9.92
N MET A 98 12.12 -16.80 9.38
CA MET A 98 11.65 -16.41 8.03
C MET A 98 10.70 -15.22 8.06
N LEU A 99 10.02 -15.03 9.18
CA LEU A 99 8.97 -14.04 9.36
C LEU A 99 9.40 -12.90 10.28
N GLU A 100 8.98 -11.70 9.93
CA GLU A 100 8.93 -10.57 10.85
C GLU A 100 7.49 -10.41 11.33
N VAL A 101 7.28 -10.60 12.63
CA VAL A 101 5.96 -10.47 13.26
C VAL A 101 5.94 -9.16 14.04
N SER A 102 5.03 -8.27 13.66
CA SER A 102 4.81 -6.97 14.29
C SER A 102 3.38 -6.85 14.84
N SER A 103 3.05 -5.70 15.44
CA SER A 103 1.67 -5.39 15.84
C SER A 103 0.71 -5.29 14.65
N HIS A 104 1.21 -5.11 13.43
CA HIS A 104 0.41 -4.97 12.21
C HIS A 104 0.22 -6.28 11.46
N GLY A 105 0.92 -7.35 11.87
CA GLY A 105 0.87 -8.66 11.22
C GLY A 105 2.24 -9.25 10.93
N ALA A 106 2.22 -10.42 10.28
CA ALA A 106 3.39 -11.12 9.79
C ALA A 106 3.73 -10.71 8.36
N ILE A 107 5.02 -10.58 8.08
CA ILE A 107 5.61 -10.39 6.74
C ILE A 107 6.82 -11.30 6.58
N PHE A 108 7.19 -11.64 5.35
CA PHE A 108 8.47 -12.28 5.08
C PHE A 108 9.63 -11.30 5.33
N ARG A 109 10.73 -11.80 5.91
CA ARG A 109 11.93 -10.98 6.15
C ARG A 109 12.69 -10.64 4.88
N ASP A 110 12.61 -11.49 3.87
CA ASP A 110 13.30 -11.31 2.61
C ASP A 110 12.49 -11.86 1.43
N GLU A 111 12.56 -11.11 0.32
CA GLU A 111 11.85 -11.43 -0.93
C GLU A 111 12.25 -12.78 -1.55
N PRO A 112 13.52 -13.23 -1.53
CA PRO A 112 13.86 -14.52 -2.11
C PRO A 112 13.19 -15.71 -1.39
N THR A 113 13.07 -15.64 -0.07
CA THR A 113 12.35 -16.64 0.73
C THR A 113 10.85 -16.63 0.42
N GLU A 114 10.25 -15.46 0.32
CA GLU A 114 8.85 -15.28 -0.10
C GLU A 114 8.61 -15.91 -1.48
N THR A 115 9.45 -15.58 -2.47
CA THR A 115 9.35 -16.08 -3.85
C THR A 115 9.45 -17.59 -3.90
N TYR A 116 10.43 -18.20 -3.20
CA TYR A 116 10.58 -19.65 -3.15
C TYR A 116 9.35 -20.35 -2.54
N ILE A 117 8.84 -19.83 -1.42
CA ILE A 117 7.66 -20.41 -0.76
C ILE A 117 6.43 -20.27 -1.64
N HIS A 118 6.23 -19.09 -2.25
CA HIS A 118 5.12 -18.85 -3.16
C HIS A 118 5.14 -19.83 -4.33
N GLU A 119 6.27 -20.01 -5.02
CA GLU A 119 6.35 -20.92 -6.17
C GLU A 119 6.12 -22.40 -5.83
N THR A 120 6.50 -22.79 -4.59
CA THR A 120 6.47 -24.16 -4.11
C THR A 120 5.12 -24.56 -3.51
N TYR A 121 4.50 -23.68 -2.71
CA TYR A 121 3.36 -24.02 -1.86
C TYR A 121 2.03 -23.38 -2.28
N SER A 122 2.05 -22.34 -3.12
CA SER A 122 0.82 -21.63 -3.51
C SER A 122 -0.13 -22.46 -4.37
N LYS A 123 0.30 -23.57 -5.00
CA LYS A 123 -0.43 -24.27 -6.07
C LYS A 123 -1.44 -25.33 -5.61
N SER A 124 -1.64 -25.51 -4.30
CA SER A 124 -2.60 -26.49 -3.78
C SER A 124 -4.05 -26.02 -3.99
N ALA A 125 -4.76 -26.60 -4.95
CA ALA A 125 -6.13 -26.20 -5.29
C ALA A 125 -7.11 -26.32 -4.11
N ASP A 126 -7.02 -27.39 -3.32
CA ASP A 126 -7.89 -27.61 -2.16
C ASP A 126 -7.66 -26.54 -1.08
N ALA A 127 -6.39 -26.21 -0.80
CA ALA A 127 -6.04 -25.18 0.17
C ALA A 127 -6.47 -23.78 -0.32
N GLN A 128 -6.21 -23.47 -1.59
CA GLN A 128 -6.66 -22.24 -2.23
C GLN A 128 -8.18 -22.06 -2.10
N GLN A 129 -8.95 -23.11 -2.41
CA GLN A 129 -10.41 -23.07 -2.36
C GLN A 129 -10.96 -22.94 -0.94
N ALA A 130 -10.34 -23.62 0.03
CA ALA A 130 -10.69 -23.50 1.44
C ALA A 130 -10.40 -22.08 1.99
N ILE A 131 -9.23 -21.51 1.66
CA ILE A 131 -8.88 -20.15 2.07
C ILE A 131 -9.85 -19.13 1.46
N ALA A 132 -10.13 -19.21 0.15
CA ALA A 132 -11.10 -18.31 -0.50
C ALA A 132 -12.49 -18.42 0.13
N GLN A 133 -12.94 -19.61 0.52
CA GLN A 133 -14.24 -19.81 1.17
C GLN A 133 -14.29 -19.09 2.52
N ARG A 134 -13.25 -19.26 3.36
CA ARG A 134 -13.21 -18.62 4.68
C ARG A 134 -13.12 -17.10 4.60
N LEU A 135 -12.33 -16.58 3.65
CA LEU A 135 -12.28 -15.14 3.37
C LEU A 135 -13.62 -14.58 2.87
N GLN A 136 -14.33 -15.34 2.03
CA GLN A 136 -15.66 -14.96 1.54
C GLN A 136 -16.70 -14.96 2.67
N GLU A 137 -16.63 -15.91 3.61
CA GLU A 137 -17.52 -15.96 4.78
C GLU A 137 -17.23 -14.81 5.77
N SER A 138 -15.97 -14.39 5.88
CA SER A 138 -15.55 -13.33 6.82
C SER A 138 -15.56 -11.92 6.23
N GLN A 139 -15.79 -11.73 4.92
CA GLN A 139 -15.68 -10.39 4.31
C GLN A 139 -16.63 -9.34 4.90
N SER A 140 -17.75 -9.77 5.49
CA SER A 140 -18.75 -8.88 6.10
C SER A 140 -18.42 -8.49 7.55
N SER A 141 -17.40 -9.10 8.15
CA SER A 141 -16.95 -8.80 9.51
C SER A 141 -15.49 -8.36 9.57
N SER A 142 -14.68 -8.73 8.56
CA SER A 142 -13.26 -8.41 8.48
C SER A 142 -12.96 -7.45 7.33
N ALA A 143 -12.33 -6.32 7.67
CA ALA A 143 -11.79 -5.39 6.67
C ALA A 143 -10.66 -6.02 5.86
N TYR A 144 -9.79 -6.78 6.53
CA TYR A 144 -8.69 -7.45 5.87
C TYR A 144 -9.19 -8.48 4.85
N ALA A 145 -10.14 -9.34 5.23
CA ALA A 145 -10.71 -10.32 4.31
C ALA A 145 -11.40 -9.66 3.12
N ALA A 146 -12.17 -8.59 3.35
CA ALA A 146 -12.81 -7.83 2.27
C ALA A 146 -11.80 -7.21 1.28
N GLU A 147 -10.64 -6.76 1.77
CA GLU A 147 -9.59 -6.16 0.95
C GLU A 147 -8.69 -7.19 0.25
N ALA A 148 -8.42 -8.33 0.91
CA ALA A 148 -7.54 -9.38 0.40
C ALA A 148 -8.23 -10.29 -0.63
N LEU A 149 -9.51 -10.60 -0.41
CA LEU A 149 -10.25 -11.57 -1.20
C LEU A 149 -10.26 -11.29 -2.72
N PRO A 150 -10.50 -10.05 -3.21
CA PRO A 150 -10.49 -9.79 -4.65
C PRO A 150 -9.15 -10.16 -5.30
N HIS A 151 -8.03 -9.80 -4.68
CA HIS A 151 -6.70 -10.12 -5.19
C HIS A 151 -6.45 -11.64 -5.14
N PHE A 152 -6.82 -12.27 -4.03
CA PHE A 152 -6.68 -13.71 -3.85
C PHE A 152 -7.41 -14.50 -4.96
N LEU A 153 -8.66 -14.14 -5.27
CA LEU A 153 -9.45 -14.79 -6.33
C LEU A 153 -8.80 -14.67 -7.72
N VAL A 154 -8.10 -13.55 -8.00
CA VAL A 154 -7.33 -13.40 -9.25
C VAL A 154 -6.15 -14.36 -9.29
N ILE A 155 -5.40 -14.51 -8.19
CA ILE A 155 -4.25 -15.42 -8.12
C ILE A 155 -4.69 -16.86 -8.38
N ILE A 156 -5.75 -17.30 -7.69
CA ILE A 156 -6.24 -18.69 -7.79
C ILE A 156 -7.13 -18.95 -9.00
N ASN A 157 -7.35 -17.93 -9.85
CA ASN A 157 -8.16 -18.00 -11.06
C ASN A 157 -9.65 -18.37 -10.84
N ASP A 158 -10.22 -17.97 -9.71
CA ASP A 158 -11.61 -18.29 -9.33
C ASP A 158 -12.56 -17.21 -9.85
N SER A 159 -12.98 -17.39 -11.11
CA SER A 159 -13.81 -16.43 -11.84
C SER A 159 -15.22 -16.33 -11.26
N ASP A 160 -15.82 -17.46 -10.86
CA ASP A 160 -17.21 -17.49 -10.42
C ASP A 160 -17.39 -16.70 -9.11
N ARG A 161 -16.50 -16.92 -8.13
CA ARG A 161 -16.53 -16.12 -6.90
C ARG A 161 -16.20 -14.66 -7.15
N ALA A 162 -15.26 -14.35 -8.05
CA ALA A 162 -14.92 -12.96 -8.35
C ALA A 162 -16.09 -12.20 -8.99
N PHE A 163 -16.85 -12.84 -9.88
CA PHE A 163 -18.04 -12.26 -10.48
C PHE A 163 -19.15 -12.05 -9.44
N ALA A 164 -19.43 -13.06 -8.61
CA ALA A 164 -20.40 -12.93 -7.53
C ALA A 164 -20.00 -11.82 -6.53
N LEU A 165 -18.71 -11.74 -6.20
CA LEU A 165 -18.16 -10.73 -5.31
C LEU A 165 -18.31 -9.32 -5.89
N ALA A 166 -18.11 -9.13 -7.19
CA ALA A 166 -18.30 -7.84 -7.86
C ALA A 166 -19.74 -7.31 -7.76
N ASP A 167 -20.73 -8.20 -7.59
CA ASP A 167 -22.15 -7.86 -7.43
C ASP A 167 -22.57 -7.73 -5.95
N SER A 168 -21.77 -8.25 -5.01
CA SER A 168 -22.06 -8.19 -3.58
C SER A 168 -22.03 -6.75 -3.04
N GLN A 169 -23.04 -6.44 -2.22
CA GLN A 169 -23.15 -5.21 -1.43
C GLN A 169 -22.79 -5.42 0.04
N ASP A 170 -22.14 -6.54 0.36
CA ASP A 170 -21.71 -6.84 1.73
C ASP A 170 -20.44 -6.06 2.01
N PHE A 171 -20.41 -5.33 3.12
CA PHE A 171 -19.26 -4.57 3.56
C PHE A 171 -19.04 -4.78 5.06
N PRO A 172 -17.79 -4.83 5.52
CA PRO A 172 -17.50 -4.99 6.93
C PRO A 172 -17.99 -3.78 7.74
N GLU A 173 -18.42 -4.02 8.97
CA GLU A 173 -18.92 -2.96 9.85
C GLU A 173 -17.90 -1.85 10.06
N SER A 174 -16.61 -2.17 10.04
CA SER A 174 -15.51 -1.20 10.13
C SER A 174 -15.38 -0.28 8.91
N VAL A 175 -15.96 -0.65 7.76
CA VAL A 175 -15.90 0.11 6.49
C VAL A 175 -17.27 0.71 6.19
N GLN A 176 -17.67 1.72 6.97
CA GLN A 176 -18.92 2.43 6.74
C GLN A 176 -18.81 3.62 5.80
N SER A 177 -17.61 4.18 5.63
CA SER A 177 -17.46 5.36 4.78
C SER A 177 -17.76 5.03 3.32
N ASP A 178 -18.47 5.94 2.66
CA ASP A 178 -18.70 5.89 1.21
C ASP A 178 -17.41 5.67 0.42
N PHE A 179 -16.30 6.24 0.90
CA PHE A 179 -14.99 6.06 0.29
C PHE A 179 -14.50 4.61 0.43
N GLY A 180 -14.52 4.06 1.64
CA GLY A 180 -14.08 2.70 1.90
C GLY A 180 -14.90 1.68 1.10
N LYS A 181 -16.23 1.86 1.08
CA LYS A 181 -17.13 1.05 0.24
C LYS A 181 -16.80 1.15 -1.24
N ARG A 182 -16.59 2.36 -1.77
CA ARG A 182 -16.17 2.55 -3.19
C ARG A 182 -14.82 1.92 -3.50
N ARG A 183 -13.85 1.99 -2.58
CA ARG A 183 -12.54 1.34 -2.75
C ARG A 183 -12.69 -0.17 -2.85
N LEU A 184 -13.51 -0.78 -1.99
CA LEU A 184 -13.81 -2.21 -2.05
C LEU A 184 -14.54 -2.57 -3.35
N ILE A 185 -15.54 -1.79 -3.77
CA ILE A 185 -16.22 -2.00 -5.06
C ILE A 185 -15.23 -1.98 -6.23
N LEU A 186 -14.29 -1.01 -6.25
CA LEU A 186 -13.26 -0.94 -7.28
C LEU A 186 -12.36 -2.18 -7.28
N ALA A 187 -11.91 -2.64 -6.11
CA ALA A 187 -11.08 -3.84 -6.01
C ALA A 187 -11.81 -5.09 -6.53
N ARG A 188 -13.09 -5.23 -6.18
CA ARG A 188 -13.94 -6.35 -6.64
C ARG A 188 -14.18 -6.31 -8.16
N LEU A 189 -14.50 -5.14 -8.70
CA LEU A 189 -14.69 -4.95 -10.14
C LEU A 189 -13.39 -5.18 -10.93
N ASP A 190 -12.23 -4.71 -10.42
CA ASP A 190 -10.93 -4.93 -11.06
C ASP A 190 -10.57 -6.42 -11.08
N ALA A 191 -10.80 -7.14 -9.97
CA ALA A 191 -10.59 -8.58 -9.90
C ALA A 191 -11.45 -9.35 -10.92
N ALA A 192 -12.75 -9.07 -10.95
CA ALA A 192 -13.67 -9.62 -11.94
C ALA A 192 -13.24 -9.28 -13.38
N PHE A 193 -12.84 -8.03 -13.64
CA PHE A 193 -12.40 -7.59 -14.95
C PHE A 193 -11.17 -8.36 -15.43
N ARG A 194 -10.14 -8.49 -14.58
CA ARG A 194 -8.92 -9.26 -14.92
C ARG A 194 -9.24 -10.71 -15.27
N LEU A 195 -10.13 -11.36 -14.52
CA LEU A 195 -10.55 -12.74 -14.78
C LEU A 195 -11.42 -12.88 -16.04
N ALA A 196 -12.28 -11.89 -16.32
CA ALA A 196 -13.04 -11.83 -17.58
C ALA A 196 -12.12 -11.67 -18.79
N VAL A 197 -11.10 -10.82 -18.71
CA VAL A 197 -10.08 -10.65 -19.77
C VAL A 197 -9.30 -11.95 -19.95
N LYS A 198 -8.84 -12.58 -18.87
CA LYS A 198 -8.05 -13.81 -18.90
C LYS A 198 -8.84 -15.00 -19.50
N SER A 199 -10.15 -15.06 -19.26
CA SER A 199 -11.05 -16.07 -19.83
C SER A 199 -11.55 -15.75 -21.25
N GLY A 200 -11.25 -14.57 -21.79
CA GLY A 200 -11.71 -14.15 -23.11
C GLY A 200 -13.21 -13.84 -23.19
N ASN A 201 -13.88 -13.62 -22.06
CA ASN A 201 -15.31 -13.33 -22.01
C ASN A 201 -15.58 -11.85 -22.33
N LEU A 202 -15.66 -11.53 -23.62
CA LEU A 202 -15.81 -10.14 -24.10
C LEU A 202 -17.08 -9.44 -23.60
N ASP A 203 -18.18 -10.17 -23.43
CA ASP A 203 -19.44 -9.61 -22.94
C ASP A 203 -19.28 -9.09 -21.50
N ARG A 204 -18.67 -9.90 -20.62
CA ARG A 204 -18.36 -9.48 -19.24
C ARG A 204 -17.30 -8.37 -19.20
N VAL A 205 -16.30 -8.42 -20.07
CA VAL A 205 -15.28 -7.36 -20.16
C VAL A 205 -15.92 -6.01 -20.48
N LEU A 206 -16.86 -5.97 -21.42
CA LEU A 206 -17.58 -4.74 -21.78
C LEU A 206 -18.40 -4.22 -20.58
N GLU A 207 -19.19 -5.09 -19.95
CA GLU A 207 -20.02 -4.74 -18.78
C GLU A 207 -19.16 -4.19 -17.61
N LEU A 208 -18.10 -4.92 -17.25
CA LEU A 208 -17.23 -4.57 -16.13
C LEU A 208 -16.46 -3.28 -16.42
N THR A 209 -16.01 -3.06 -17.65
CA THR A 209 -15.40 -1.79 -18.07
C THR A 209 -16.35 -0.61 -17.85
N MET A 210 -17.62 -0.76 -18.23
CA MET A 210 -18.62 0.30 -18.04
C MET A 210 -18.85 0.60 -16.55
N ARG A 211 -18.97 -0.44 -15.72
CA ARG A 211 -19.11 -0.29 -14.26
C ARG A 211 -17.88 0.34 -13.62
N LEU A 212 -16.68 -0.11 -14.00
CA LEU A 212 -15.41 0.49 -13.57
C LEU A 212 -15.34 1.97 -13.93
N ALA A 213 -15.71 2.34 -15.17
CA ALA A 213 -15.71 3.73 -15.62
C ALA A 213 -16.67 4.60 -14.80
N GLN A 214 -17.86 4.09 -14.45
CA GLN A 214 -18.81 4.80 -13.59
C GLN A 214 -18.23 5.05 -12.18
N VAL A 215 -17.68 4.02 -11.55
CA VAL A 215 -17.11 4.13 -10.20
C VAL A 215 -15.85 5.02 -10.21
N ALA A 216 -14.99 4.88 -11.22
CA ALA A 216 -13.82 5.74 -11.40
C ALA A 216 -14.20 7.20 -11.63
N SER A 217 -15.22 7.48 -12.44
CA SER A 217 -15.73 8.84 -12.65
C SER A 217 -16.27 9.47 -11.37
N ALA A 218 -17.04 8.70 -10.58
CA ALA A 218 -17.53 9.14 -9.28
C ALA A 218 -16.38 9.41 -8.31
N ASN A 219 -15.37 8.54 -8.29
CA ASN A 219 -14.20 8.70 -7.43
C ASN A 219 -13.39 9.95 -7.81
N ALA A 220 -13.14 10.17 -9.10
CA ALA A 220 -12.43 11.33 -9.63
C ALA A 220 -13.14 12.66 -9.32
N LYS A 221 -14.48 12.68 -9.41
CA LYS A 221 -15.30 13.84 -8.97
C LYS A 221 -15.15 14.10 -7.47
N GLY A 222 -15.11 13.04 -6.66
CA GLY A 222 -14.82 13.13 -5.22
C GLY A 222 -13.43 13.71 -4.93
N ASP A 223 -12.40 13.26 -5.65
CA ASP A 223 -11.04 13.78 -5.49
C ASP A 223 -10.99 15.25 -5.91
N GLN A 224 -11.66 15.61 -7.00
CA GLN A 224 -11.77 16.99 -7.44
C GLN A 224 -12.48 17.88 -6.41
N PHE A 225 -13.55 17.38 -5.77
CA PHE A 225 -14.24 18.11 -4.72
C PHE A 225 -13.33 18.35 -3.50
N VAL A 226 -12.64 17.30 -3.03
CA VAL A 226 -11.68 17.37 -1.93
C VAL A 226 -10.56 18.36 -2.25
N ARG A 227 -10.03 18.33 -3.48
CA ARG A 227 -9.02 19.28 -3.96
C ARG A 227 -9.48 20.73 -3.94
N ARG A 228 -10.68 20.99 -4.47
CA ARG A 228 -11.23 22.35 -4.61
C ARG A 228 -11.66 22.94 -3.26
N SER A 229 -11.94 22.09 -2.28
CA SER A 229 -12.51 22.50 -1.01
C SER A 229 -11.69 21.93 0.16
N ALA A 230 -10.38 22.18 0.17
CA ALA A 230 -9.47 21.67 1.19
C ALA A 230 -9.92 22.00 2.63
N ALA A 231 -10.48 23.20 2.85
CA ALA A 231 -11.07 23.61 4.13
C ALA A 231 -12.26 22.72 4.54
N LEU A 232 -13.23 22.51 3.64
CA LEU A 232 -14.39 21.66 3.92
C LEU A 232 -13.99 20.19 4.07
N ALA A 233 -12.99 19.74 3.31
CA ALA A 233 -12.44 18.40 3.44
C ALA A 233 -11.83 18.17 4.84
N ALA A 234 -11.10 19.15 5.38
CA ALA A 234 -10.55 19.10 6.72
C ALA A 234 -11.65 19.14 7.81
N MET A 235 -12.61 20.06 7.68
CA MET A 235 -13.65 20.29 8.70
C MET A 235 -14.74 19.20 8.73
N LEU A 236 -15.20 18.76 7.55
CA LEU A 236 -16.41 17.93 7.42
C LEU A 236 -16.11 16.54 6.86
N GLY A 237 -14.98 16.36 6.18
CA GLY A 237 -14.69 15.14 5.43
C GLY A 237 -14.08 14.00 6.25
N GLY A 238 -13.82 14.23 7.54
CA GLY A 238 -13.24 13.25 8.46
C GLY A 238 -11.86 12.74 8.01
N ARG A 239 -11.43 11.60 8.57
CA ARG A 239 -10.10 11.02 8.27
C ARG A 239 -9.90 10.67 6.80
N ASP A 240 -10.96 10.27 6.10
CA ASP A 240 -10.86 9.83 4.70
C ASP A 240 -10.63 10.98 3.73
N ALA A 241 -11.35 12.09 3.85
CA ALA A 241 -11.12 13.24 2.99
C ALA A 241 -9.75 13.86 3.24
N TYR A 242 -9.34 13.95 4.51
CA TYR A 242 -7.99 14.40 4.87
C TYR A 242 -6.91 13.49 4.25
N ARG A 243 -7.05 12.17 4.35
CA ARG A 243 -6.11 11.22 3.75
C ARG A 243 -6.05 11.34 2.22
N ARG A 244 -7.19 11.55 1.54
CA ARG A 244 -7.23 11.80 0.09
C ARG A 244 -6.48 13.08 -0.26
N LEU A 245 -6.74 14.16 0.47
CA LEU A 245 -6.05 15.43 0.27
C LEU A 245 -4.54 15.29 0.49
N PHE A 246 -4.13 14.58 1.54
CA PHE A 246 -2.73 14.32 1.85
C PHE A 246 -2.03 13.46 0.80
N ASN A 247 -2.72 12.51 0.18
CA ASN A 247 -2.14 11.65 -0.84
C ASN A 247 -2.22 12.24 -2.26
N ASP A 248 -2.96 13.33 -2.44
CA ASP A 248 -3.14 13.94 -3.75
C ASP A 248 -1.88 14.66 -4.23
N ARG A 249 -1.31 14.16 -5.33
CA ARG A 249 -0.14 14.73 -6.03
C ARG A 249 -0.52 15.49 -7.30
N SER A 250 -1.81 15.71 -7.56
CA SER A 250 -2.30 16.31 -8.79
C SER A 250 -2.06 17.83 -8.84
N GLY A 251 -1.65 18.30 -10.02
CA GLY A 251 -1.34 19.70 -10.31
C GLY A 251 0.16 20.00 -10.29
N TRP A 252 0.50 21.27 -10.14
CA TRP A 252 1.87 21.73 -10.07
C TRP A 252 2.56 21.32 -8.75
N ARG A 253 3.90 21.41 -8.70
CA ARG A 253 4.72 20.84 -7.61
C ARG A 253 4.32 21.32 -6.20
N GLY A 254 3.89 22.58 -6.06
CA GLY A 254 3.46 23.16 -4.79
C GLY A 254 1.97 23.01 -4.47
N ALA A 255 1.14 22.52 -5.40
CA ALA A 255 -0.32 22.49 -5.24
C ALA A 255 -0.78 21.69 -4.01
N ARG A 256 -0.09 20.57 -3.71
CA ARG A 256 -0.39 19.75 -2.54
C ARG A 256 -0.14 20.52 -1.25
N SER A 257 1.03 21.15 -1.12
CA SER A 257 1.40 21.90 0.08
C SER A 257 0.43 23.05 0.32
N ALA A 258 0.03 23.76 -0.75
CA ALA A 258 -0.94 24.85 -0.63
C ALA A 258 -2.29 24.39 -0.09
N ARG A 259 -2.81 23.26 -0.60
CA ARG A 259 -4.05 22.66 -0.09
C ARG A 259 -3.91 22.22 1.37
N LEU A 260 -2.77 21.64 1.76
CA LEU A 260 -2.52 21.22 3.14
C LEU A 260 -2.35 22.41 4.09
N THR A 261 -1.78 23.54 3.64
CA THR A 261 -1.77 24.78 4.40
C THR A 261 -3.18 25.17 4.81
N VAL A 262 -4.11 25.24 3.86
CA VAL A 262 -5.52 25.58 4.14
C VAL A 262 -6.14 24.53 5.06
N ALA A 263 -5.99 23.24 4.75
CA ALA A 263 -6.57 22.16 5.55
C ALA A 263 -6.13 22.22 7.02
N ASN A 264 -4.83 22.41 7.28
CA ASN A 264 -4.28 22.42 8.63
C ASN A 264 -4.62 23.72 9.39
N CYS A 265 -4.79 24.86 8.70
CA CYS A 265 -5.35 26.06 9.32
C CYS A 265 -6.77 25.81 9.86
N PHE A 266 -7.59 25.05 9.13
CA PHE A 266 -8.94 24.69 9.58
C PHE A 266 -8.95 23.54 10.59
N ALA A 267 -7.92 22.69 10.61
CA ALA A 267 -7.77 21.61 11.58
C ALA A 267 -7.15 22.05 12.91
N ASP A 268 -6.87 23.35 13.08
CA ASP A 268 -6.19 23.92 14.26
C ASP A 268 -4.78 23.35 14.49
N GLU A 269 -4.11 22.93 13.41
CA GLU A 269 -2.73 22.44 13.40
C GLU A 269 -1.78 23.55 12.90
N ALA A 270 -1.60 24.60 13.71
CA ALA A 270 -0.88 25.81 13.31
C ALA A 270 0.56 25.52 12.84
N ASP A 271 1.31 24.68 13.57
CA ASP A 271 2.69 24.33 13.24
C ASP A 271 2.80 23.61 11.87
N GLU A 272 1.90 22.66 11.59
CA GLU A 272 1.88 21.95 10.31
C GLU A 272 1.39 22.87 9.19
N ALA A 273 0.43 23.76 9.46
CA ALA A 273 0.01 24.78 8.50
C ALA A 273 1.17 25.69 8.09
N ALA A 274 1.96 26.16 9.05
CA ALA A 274 3.14 27.00 8.82
C ALA A 274 4.25 26.28 8.03
N LEU A 275 4.49 24.99 8.35
CA LEU A 275 5.43 24.15 7.62
C LEU A 275 5.01 23.99 6.14
N GLN A 276 3.73 23.67 5.90
CA GLN A 276 3.21 23.51 4.54
C GLN A 276 3.17 24.85 3.80
N ALA A 277 2.89 25.97 4.49
CA ALA A 277 2.92 27.32 3.90
C ALA A 277 4.34 27.67 3.44
N SER A 278 5.34 27.41 4.28
CA SER A 278 6.75 27.62 3.95
C SER A 278 7.19 26.80 2.74
N ARG A 279 6.75 25.53 2.65
CA ARG A 279 6.98 24.69 1.46
C ARG A 279 6.31 25.25 0.22
N THR A 280 5.08 25.77 0.36
CA THR A 280 4.33 26.39 -0.74
C THR A 280 5.05 27.63 -1.26
N ILE A 281 5.52 28.51 -0.37
CA ILE A 281 6.34 29.68 -0.72
C ILE A 281 7.59 29.25 -1.50
N GLY A 282 8.32 28.24 -0.99
CA GLY A 282 9.51 27.72 -1.67
C GLY A 282 9.22 27.25 -3.10
N TRP A 283 8.11 26.53 -3.30
CA TRP A 283 7.70 26.09 -4.63
C TRP A 283 7.26 27.24 -5.54
N ILE A 284 6.52 28.23 -5.01
CA ILE A 284 6.09 29.42 -5.77
C ILE A 284 7.32 30.21 -6.24
N ASN A 285 8.28 30.46 -5.34
CA ASN A 285 9.50 31.20 -5.66
C ASN A 285 10.35 30.46 -6.68
N TRP A 286 10.55 29.16 -6.46
CA TRP A 286 11.24 28.31 -7.43
C TRP A 286 10.58 28.39 -8.80
N HIS A 287 9.24 28.33 -8.88
CA HIS A 287 8.52 28.43 -10.15
C HIS A 287 8.69 29.78 -10.85
N VAL A 288 8.71 30.88 -10.09
CA VAL A 288 8.91 32.25 -10.63
C VAL A 288 10.35 32.44 -11.13
N GLU A 289 11.33 31.78 -10.50
CA GLU A 289 12.74 31.87 -10.87
C GLU A 289 13.12 31.02 -12.11
N GLN A 290 12.29 30.05 -12.51
CA GLN A 290 12.52 29.23 -13.71
C GLN A 290 12.26 30.01 -15.00
N ARG A 291 13.14 29.85 -16.00
CA ARG A 291 12.92 30.38 -17.36
C ARG A 291 11.86 29.53 -18.07
N GLU A 292 11.03 30.13 -18.92
CA GLU A 292 9.89 29.46 -19.58
C GLU A 292 10.29 28.18 -20.34
N ASP A 293 11.50 28.13 -20.91
CA ASP A 293 12.01 26.96 -21.65
C ASP A 293 12.41 25.76 -20.77
N ASP A 294 12.61 25.97 -19.46
CA ASP A 294 13.09 24.96 -18.51
C ASP A 294 11.95 24.39 -17.63
N GLN A 295 10.68 24.73 -17.90
CA GLN A 295 9.54 24.30 -17.08
C GLN A 295 9.13 22.84 -17.39
N PRO A 296 9.36 21.87 -16.48
CA PRO A 296 9.02 20.47 -16.72
C PRO A 296 7.52 20.18 -16.58
N ASN A 297 6.69 21.14 -16.16
CA ASN A 297 5.24 21.04 -16.06
C ASN A 297 4.60 22.37 -16.49
N PRO A 298 3.71 22.40 -17.50
CA PRO A 298 3.08 23.64 -17.97
C PRO A 298 2.10 24.24 -16.95
N ASP A 299 1.66 23.47 -15.95
CA ASP A 299 0.78 23.98 -14.89
C ASP A 299 1.60 24.72 -13.82
N GLY A 300 1.31 26.02 -13.63
CA GLY A 300 1.92 26.88 -12.61
C GLY A 300 1.04 27.14 -11.38
N PRO A 301 1.54 27.93 -10.40
CA PRO A 301 0.78 28.31 -9.23
C PRO A 301 -0.47 29.12 -9.60
N THR A 302 -1.58 28.81 -8.94
CA THR A 302 -2.88 29.46 -9.13
C THR A 302 -3.14 30.49 -8.03
N ALA A 303 -4.11 31.38 -8.26
CA ALA A 303 -4.58 32.35 -7.25
C ALA A 303 -4.93 31.70 -5.90
N SER A 304 -5.45 30.47 -5.90
CA SER A 304 -5.76 29.73 -4.67
C SER A 304 -4.50 29.34 -3.88
N ASP A 305 -3.38 29.10 -4.56
CA ASP A 305 -2.12 28.70 -3.91
C ASP A 305 -1.47 29.91 -3.20
N PHE A 306 -1.53 31.09 -3.83
CA PHE A 306 -1.13 32.35 -3.18
C PHE A 306 -2.05 32.70 -2.01
N ALA A 307 -3.37 32.54 -2.18
CA ALA A 307 -4.36 32.77 -1.14
C ALA A 307 -4.11 31.90 0.10
N ALA A 308 -3.69 30.64 -0.08
CA ALA A 308 -3.41 29.71 1.01
C ALA A 308 -2.34 30.24 1.96
N VAL A 309 -1.25 30.80 1.42
CA VAL A 309 -0.15 31.36 2.23
C VAL A 309 -0.61 32.64 2.95
N ILE A 310 -1.33 33.52 2.26
CA ILE A 310 -1.85 34.75 2.85
C ILE A 310 -2.85 34.42 3.97
N PHE A 311 -3.72 33.44 3.74
CA PHE A 311 -4.67 32.97 4.74
C PHE A 311 -3.96 32.46 6.00
N GLN A 312 -2.91 31.67 5.84
CA GLN A 312 -2.11 31.18 6.98
C GLN A 312 -1.44 32.33 7.75
N ALA A 313 -0.89 33.33 7.07
CA ALA A 313 -0.33 34.52 7.73
C ALA A 313 -1.40 35.30 8.53
N VAL A 314 -2.63 35.41 7.99
CA VAL A 314 -3.76 36.03 8.70
C VAL A 314 -4.15 35.23 9.94
N THR A 315 -4.18 33.89 9.86
CA THR A 315 -4.50 33.04 11.02
C THR A 315 -3.45 33.12 12.13
N GLU A 316 -2.19 33.40 11.80
CA GLU A 316 -1.11 33.63 12.78
C GLU A 316 -1.01 35.08 13.27
N GLY A 317 -1.91 35.98 12.83
CA GLY A 317 -1.88 37.40 13.18
C GLY A 317 -0.78 38.21 12.49
N GLN A 318 -0.13 37.67 11.46
CA GLN A 318 0.92 38.33 10.68
C GLN A 318 0.33 39.23 9.57
N TYR A 319 -0.50 40.19 9.97
CA TYR A 319 -1.25 41.04 9.04
C TYR A 319 -0.36 41.88 8.11
N GLU A 320 0.83 42.30 8.57
CA GLU A 320 1.78 43.04 7.73
C GLU A 320 2.35 42.20 6.58
N VAL A 321 2.54 40.90 6.82
CA VAL A 321 3.00 39.95 5.79
C VAL A 321 1.88 39.71 4.79
N ALA A 322 0.65 39.54 5.26
CA ALA A 322 -0.52 39.38 4.42
C ALA A 322 -0.76 40.59 3.51
N ASP A 323 -0.78 41.81 4.07
CA ASP A 323 -1.00 43.06 3.33
C ASP A 323 0.04 43.27 2.23
N ARG A 324 1.32 43.07 2.56
CA ARG A 324 2.44 43.19 1.61
C ARG A 324 2.33 42.23 0.43
N ASN A 325 1.91 40.99 0.66
CA ASN A 325 1.75 39.99 -0.40
C ASN A 325 0.45 40.23 -1.20
N LEU A 326 -0.64 40.67 -0.55
CA LEU A 326 -1.90 41.06 -1.23
C LEU A 326 -1.68 42.23 -2.19
N ALA A 327 -0.94 43.26 -1.78
CA ALA A 327 -0.60 44.40 -2.62
C ALA A 327 0.20 44.03 -3.88
N ARG A 328 0.81 42.84 -3.91
CA ARG A 328 1.63 42.33 -5.02
C ARG A 328 0.92 41.27 -5.89
N TRP A 329 -0.30 40.87 -5.55
CA TRP A 329 -1.02 39.76 -6.20
C TRP A 329 -1.21 39.97 -7.72
N SER A 330 -1.25 41.21 -8.22
CA SER A 330 -1.60 41.50 -9.61
C SER A 330 -0.48 41.31 -10.65
N LEU A 331 0.76 40.97 -10.25
CA LEU A 331 1.92 40.94 -11.15
C LEU A 331 2.82 39.75 -10.80
N GLY A 332 3.05 38.84 -11.75
CA GLY A 332 3.75 37.56 -11.56
C GLY A 332 5.10 37.64 -10.85
N PHE A 333 5.09 37.55 -9.51
CA PHE A 333 6.29 37.50 -8.67
C PHE A 333 6.09 36.58 -7.45
N GLY A 334 7.21 36.05 -6.95
CA GLY A 334 7.27 35.12 -5.82
C GLY A 334 6.85 35.74 -4.49
N LEU A 335 6.53 34.88 -3.52
CA LEU A 335 6.15 35.25 -2.15
C LEU A 335 7.41 35.48 -1.30
N LEU A 336 7.42 36.55 -0.49
CA LEU A 336 8.50 36.76 0.48
C LEU A 336 8.36 35.72 1.61
N PRO A 337 9.46 35.09 2.06
CA PRO A 337 9.42 34.15 3.17
C PRO A 337 8.96 34.83 4.46
N VAL A 338 8.22 34.09 5.29
CA VAL A 338 7.87 34.49 6.65
C VAL A 338 9.15 34.55 7.48
N SER A 339 9.71 35.75 7.66
CA SER A 339 10.83 35.95 8.57
C SER A 339 10.29 35.95 10.01
N TRP A 340 10.47 34.84 10.72
CA TRP A 340 10.24 34.77 12.16
C TRP A 340 11.30 35.59 12.91
N THR A 341 11.13 36.91 12.97
CA THR A 341 11.79 37.71 14.00
C THR A 341 10.93 37.61 15.25
N ARG A 342 11.29 36.69 16.15
CA ARG A 342 10.85 36.72 17.54
C ARG A 342 11.25 38.08 18.12
N GLY A 343 10.25 38.91 18.44
CA GLY A 343 10.42 40.05 19.34
C GLY A 343 10.59 39.57 20.76
#